data_AF-A0A3N5SA43-F1
#
_entry.id   AF-A0A3N5SA43-F1
#
_cell.length_a   1.000
_cell.length_b   1.000
_cell.length_c   1.000
_cell.angle_alpha   90.00
_cell.angle_beta   90.00
_cell.angle_gamma   90.00
#
_symmetry.space_group_name_H-M   'P 1'
#
loop_
_entity.id
_entity.type
_entity.pdbx_description
1 polymer ?
#
loop_
_entity_poly.entity_id
_entity_poly.type
_entity_poly.pdbx_seq_one_letter_code
_entity_poly.pdbx_strand_id
1 'polypeptide(L)'
;MTTFTVAIIAGGQSSRMGTDKSFVPLRGKPLIEHLLDRVGSLGQNETILITNCPDDYAHLGLPMFTDVLPGKGALGGIYTAIHASQSPYTLALACDMPFVNADLLRYMLALTGSGEVDVVVPRVDDYPQGLHAIYGKECLPAIRARLDADRLKVIGFYDQ
;
A
#
# COMPACT_ATOMS: atom_id res chain seq x y z
N MET A 1 -1.27 -12.96 -17.21
CA MET A 1 -1.56 -11.86 -16.26
C MET A 1 -0.33 -11.69 -15.39
N THR A 2 0.11 -10.45 -15.20
CA THR A 2 1.20 -10.13 -14.28
C THR A 2 0.76 -10.49 -12.85
N THR A 3 1.58 -11.23 -12.12
CA THR A 3 1.30 -11.58 -10.72
C THR A 3 1.55 -10.37 -9.81
N PHE A 4 0.70 -10.19 -8.80
CA PHE A 4 0.80 -9.06 -7.89
C PHE A 4 0.27 -9.40 -6.49
N THR A 5 0.78 -8.67 -5.51
CA THR A 5 0.30 -8.66 -4.12
C THR A 5 -0.48 -7.38 -3.88
N VAL A 6 -1.58 -7.45 -3.14
CA VAL A 6 -2.23 -6.26 -2.58
C VAL A 6 -1.69 -6.06 -1.17
N ALA A 7 -1.12 -4.89 -0.90
CA ALA A 7 -0.65 -4.51 0.42
C ALA A 7 -1.48 -3.35 0.95
N ILE A 8 -2.18 -3.61 2.05
CA ILE A 8 -2.87 -2.57 2.81
C ILE A 8 -1.88 -2.01 3.82
N ILE A 9 -1.64 -0.70 3.77
CA ILE A 9 -0.75 -0.02 4.69
C ILE A 9 -1.61 0.60 5.80
N ALA A 10 -1.57 -0.06 6.95
CA ALA A 10 -2.30 0.28 8.15
C ALA A 10 -1.31 0.72 9.23
N GLY A 11 -1.10 2.02 9.32
CA GLY A 11 -0.15 2.57 10.24
C GLY A 11 0.13 4.03 9.99
N GLY A 12 0.50 4.71 11.05
CA GLY A 12 0.72 6.14 11.07
C GLY A 12 0.32 6.68 12.42
N GLN A 13 1.08 7.66 12.92
CA GLN A 13 0.66 8.38 14.11
C GLN A 13 -0.59 9.21 13.78
N SER A 14 -1.77 8.61 13.85
CA SER A 14 -3.03 9.33 14.04
C SER A 14 -3.09 9.91 15.46
N SER A 15 -2.02 10.62 15.86
CA SER A 15 -1.92 11.35 17.13
C SER A 15 -2.95 12.48 17.23
N ARG A 16 -3.56 12.86 16.11
CA ARG A 16 -4.60 13.91 16.04
C ARG A 16 -6.04 13.40 16.20
N MET A 17 -6.32 12.10 16.06
CA MET A 17 -7.69 11.57 16.18
C MET A 17 -7.90 10.57 17.33
N GLY A 18 -6.85 10.18 18.07
CA GLY A 18 -6.98 9.32 19.25
C GLY A 18 -7.47 7.89 18.99
N THR A 19 -7.84 7.55 17.75
CA THR A 19 -8.31 6.24 17.29
C THR A 19 -7.79 6.00 15.88
N ASP A 20 -7.43 4.76 15.57
CA ASP A 20 -6.97 4.37 14.23
C ASP A 20 -8.11 4.54 13.21
N LYS A 21 -7.81 5.20 12.08
CA LYS A 21 -8.77 5.55 11.03
C LYS A 21 -9.37 4.32 10.36
N SER A 22 -8.60 3.23 10.31
CA SER A 22 -9.01 1.95 9.72
C SER A 22 -10.30 1.40 10.35
N PHE A 23 -10.51 1.65 11.65
CA PHE A 23 -11.66 1.16 12.42
C PHE A 23 -12.88 2.09 12.40
N VAL A 24 -12.78 3.26 11.74
CA VAL A 24 -13.93 4.17 11.63
C VAL A 24 -15.08 3.44 10.91
N PRO A 25 -16.27 3.35 11.53
CA PRO A 25 -17.38 2.64 10.91
C PRO A 25 -17.97 3.48 9.78
N LEU A 26 -18.06 2.90 8.58
CA LEU A 26 -18.86 3.39 7.47
C LEU A 26 -20.04 2.44 7.29
N ARG A 27 -21.26 2.93 7.54
CA ARG A 27 -22.48 2.11 7.47
C ARG A 27 -22.40 0.83 8.33
N GLY A 28 -21.81 0.93 9.52
CA GLY A 28 -21.69 -0.17 10.48
C GLY A 28 -20.54 -1.15 10.23
N LYS A 29 -19.72 -0.94 9.19
CA LYS A 29 -18.56 -1.76 8.85
C LYS A 29 -17.27 -0.91 8.83
N PRO A 30 -16.16 -1.34 9.43
CA PRO A 30 -14.88 -0.60 9.42
C PRO A 30 -14.36 -0.28 8.01
N LEU A 31 -13.68 0.86 7.84
CA LEU A 31 -13.15 1.30 6.54
C LEU A 31 -12.24 0.24 5.89
N ILE A 32 -11.36 -0.38 6.68
CA ILE A 32 -10.45 -1.40 6.16
C ILE A 32 -11.18 -2.62 5.60
N GLU A 33 -12.30 -3.00 6.20
CA GLU A 33 -13.08 -4.12 5.69
C GLU A 33 -13.84 -3.77 4.40
N HIS A 34 -14.28 -2.52 4.24
CA HIS A 34 -14.80 -2.06 2.93
C HIS A 34 -13.72 -2.11 1.86
N LEU A 35 -12.50 -1.69 2.19
CA LEU A 35 -11.36 -1.78 1.30
C LEU A 35 -11.09 -3.24 0.89
N LEU A 36 -11.10 -4.17 1.86
CA LEU A 36 -10.90 -5.60 1.61
C LEU A 36 -11.96 -6.17 0.66
N ASP A 37 -13.23 -5.84 0.85
CA ASP A 37 -14.31 -6.25 -0.06
C ASP A 37 -14.05 -5.78 -1.50
N ARG A 38 -13.55 -4.54 -1.65
CA ARG A 38 -13.30 -3.93 -2.97
C ARG A 38 -12.13 -4.59 -3.70
N VAL A 39 -11.07 -4.95 -2.97
CA VAL A 39 -9.85 -5.51 -3.57
C VAL A 39 -9.88 -7.03 -3.70
N GLY A 40 -10.78 -7.72 -3.00
CA GLY A 40 -10.84 -9.19 -2.96
C GLY A 40 -11.06 -9.88 -4.30
N SER A 41 -11.53 -9.16 -5.33
CA SER A 41 -11.81 -9.70 -6.67
C SER A 41 -10.81 -9.27 -7.75
N LEU A 42 -9.67 -8.66 -7.39
CA LEU A 42 -8.72 -8.14 -8.37
C LEU A 42 -7.89 -9.23 -9.07
N GLY A 43 -7.84 -10.45 -8.52
CA GLY A 43 -7.07 -11.57 -9.07
C GLY A 43 -5.62 -11.59 -8.58
N GLN A 44 -5.37 -11.01 -7.40
CA GLN A 44 -4.10 -11.01 -6.70
C GLN A 44 -3.71 -12.40 -6.21
N ASN A 45 -2.41 -12.65 -6.04
CA ASN A 45 -1.91 -13.89 -5.44
C ASN A 45 -2.18 -13.92 -3.93
N GLU A 46 -1.99 -12.76 -3.28
CA GLU A 46 -2.15 -12.61 -1.84
C GLU A 46 -2.57 -11.18 -1.50
N THR A 47 -3.18 -11.03 -0.33
CA THR A 47 -3.43 -9.73 0.30
C THR A 47 -2.73 -9.73 1.65
N ILE A 48 -1.88 -8.73 1.88
CA ILE A 48 -1.10 -8.57 3.12
C ILE A 48 -1.43 -7.24 3.80
N LEU A 49 -1.19 -7.18 5.10
CA LEU A 49 -1.36 -5.98 5.91
C LEU A 49 0.00 -5.54 6.47
N ILE A 50 0.35 -4.28 6.27
CA ILE A 50 1.53 -3.68 6.89
C ILE A 50 1.06 -2.88 8.10
N THR A 51 1.42 -3.32 9.30
CA THR A 51 1.01 -2.70 10.57
C THR A 51 2.02 -2.96 11.68
N ASN A 52 2.22 -1.96 12.54
CA ASN A 52 3.03 -2.09 13.75
C ASN A 52 2.19 -2.48 14.99
N CYS A 53 0.87 -2.70 14.81
CA CYS A 53 -0.07 -3.11 15.84
C CYS A 53 -0.88 -4.34 15.38
N PRO A 54 -0.26 -5.52 15.17
CA PRO A 54 -0.93 -6.68 14.58
C PRO A 54 -2.14 -7.17 15.38
N ASP A 55 -2.11 -7.05 16.71
CA ASP A 55 -3.20 -7.48 17.58
C ASP A 55 -4.52 -6.76 17.28
N ASP A 56 -4.47 -5.48 16.90
CA ASP A 56 -5.65 -4.68 16.55
C ASP A 56 -6.36 -5.23 15.30
N TYR A 57 -5.60 -5.91 14.43
CA TYR A 57 -6.08 -6.39 13.13
C TYR A 57 -6.26 -7.90 13.06
N ALA A 58 -5.98 -8.65 14.14
CA ALA A 58 -5.98 -10.12 14.17
C ALA A 58 -7.27 -10.75 13.60
N HIS A 59 -8.42 -10.09 13.80
CA HIS A 59 -9.73 -10.51 13.29
C HIS A 59 -9.83 -10.56 11.76
N LEU A 60 -8.95 -9.88 11.03
CA LEU A 60 -8.94 -9.90 9.56
C LEU A 60 -8.36 -11.18 8.98
N GLY A 61 -7.59 -11.96 9.77
CA GLY A 61 -6.99 -13.22 9.31
C GLY A 61 -6.00 -13.08 8.15
N LEU A 62 -5.43 -11.88 7.93
CA LEU A 62 -4.46 -11.61 6.88
C LEU A 62 -3.03 -11.87 7.36
N PRO A 63 -2.09 -12.24 6.47
CA PRO A 63 -0.67 -12.12 6.76
C PRO A 63 -0.31 -10.68 7.11
N MET A 64 0.36 -10.48 8.24
CA MET A 64 0.73 -9.16 8.74
C MET A 64 2.24 -9.02 8.87
N PHE A 65 2.75 -7.86 8.49
CA PHE A 65 4.17 -7.53 8.59
C PHE A 65 4.35 -6.19 9.27
N THR A 66 5.28 -6.13 10.22
CA THR A 66 5.72 -4.88 10.84
C THR A 66 6.76 -4.19 9.96
N ASP A 67 6.98 -2.90 10.19
CA ASP A 67 7.96 -2.14 9.40
C ASP A 67 9.36 -2.75 9.49
N VAL A 68 9.97 -3.04 8.33
CA VAL A 68 11.39 -3.47 8.25
C VAL A 68 12.30 -2.37 8.79
N LEU A 69 11.93 -1.12 8.56
CA LEU A 69 12.63 0.07 9.06
C LEU A 69 11.64 0.92 9.87
N PRO A 70 11.55 0.72 11.19
CA PRO A 70 10.61 1.43 12.05
C PRO A 70 10.75 2.96 11.98
N GLY A 71 9.63 3.67 12.12
CA GLY A 71 9.61 5.13 12.21
C GLY A 71 9.79 5.86 10.87
N LYS A 72 9.72 5.16 9.73
CA LYS A 72 9.94 5.73 8.39
C LYS A 72 8.65 6.17 7.67
N GLY A 73 7.52 6.19 8.38
CA GLY A 73 6.23 6.65 7.86
C GLY A 73 5.76 5.85 6.64
N ALA A 74 5.00 6.52 5.75
CA ALA A 74 4.39 5.87 4.59
C ALA A 74 5.41 5.24 3.62
N LEU A 75 6.57 5.88 3.42
CA LEU A 75 7.61 5.32 2.55
C LEU A 75 8.21 4.04 3.16
N GLY A 76 8.35 3.98 4.48
CA GLY A 76 8.72 2.76 5.21
C GLY A 76 7.69 1.65 5.02
N GLY A 77 6.41 1.96 5.16
CA GLY A 77 5.33 0.99 4.93
C GLY A 77 5.31 0.45 3.50
N ILE A 78 5.52 1.31 2.50
CA ILE A 78 5.64 0.90 1.09
C ILE A 78 6.86 -0.01 0.89
N TYR A 79 8.02 0.35 1.45
CA TYR A 79 9.22 -0.48 1.39
C TYR A 79 8.98 -1.87 1.99
N THR A 80 8.39 -1.92 3.19
CA THR A 80 8.01 -3.16 3.87
C THR A 80 7.07 -4.01 3.01
N ALA A 81 6.06 -3.38 2.39
CA ALA A 81 5.11 -4.06 1.51
C ALA A 81 5.80 -4.73 0.31
N ILE A 82 6.66 -4.00 -0.39
CA ILE A 82 7.36 -4.53 -1.57
C ILE A 82 8.39 -5.59 -1.15
N HIS A 83 9.05 -5.41 0.00
CA HIS A 83 10.03 -6.35 0.53
C HIS A 83 9.38 -7.68 0.97
N ALA A 84 8.21 -7.62 1.60
CA ALA A 84 7.47 -8.81 2.05
C ALA A 84 6.76 -9.54 0.90
N SER A 85 6.34 -8.82 -0.14
CA SER A 85 5.66 -9.38 -1.30
C SER A 85 6.52 -10.41 -2.04
N GLN A 86 5.93 -11.55 -2.36
CA GLN A 86 6.57 -12.55 -3.24
C GLN A 86 6.37 -12.25 -4.73
N SER A 87 5.46 -11.34 -5.05
CA SER A 87 5.10 -10.97 -6.42
C SER A 87 6.05 -9.92 -7.02
N PRO A 88 6.20 -9.83 -8.35
CA PRO A 88 6.99 -8.79 -9.00
C PRO A 88 6.41 -7.38 -8.77
N TYR A 89 5.09 -7.28 -8.55
CA TYR A 89 4.38 -6.03 -8.30
C TYR A 89 3.59 -6.05 -7.00
N THR A 90 3.53 -4.90 -6.34
CA THR A 90 2.76 -4.67 -5.12
C THR A 90 1.83 -3.47 -5.32
N LEU A 91 0.52 -3.70 -5.24
CA LEU A 91 -0.48 -2.64 -5.15
C LEU A 91 -0.56 -2.17 -3.70
N ALA A 92 -0.04 -0.98 -3.41
CA ALA A 92 -0.07 -0.38 -2.09
C ALA A 92 -1.28 0.55 -1.93
N LEU A 93 -2.10 0.29 -0.92
CA LEU A 93 -3.32 1.02 -0.60
C LEU A 93 -3.30 1.49 0.86
N ALA A 94 -3.69 2.74 1.13
CA ALA A 94 -3.94 3.16 2.50
C ALA A 94 -5.20 2.47 3.06
N CYS A 95 -5.17 2.10 4.34
CA CYS A 95 -6.27 1.41 5.02
C CYS A 95 -7.59 2.21 5.12
N ASP A 96 -7.57 3.52 4.89
CA ASP A 96 -8.71 4.43 5.00
C ASP A 96 -9.35 4.80 3.64
N MET A 97 -9.15 3.97 2.61
CA MET A 97 -9.71 4.16 1.26
C MET A 97 -10.90 3.23 0.95
N PRO A 98 -12.07 3.36 1.60
CA PRO A 98 -13.22 2.47 1.38
C PRO A 98 -13.83 2.59 -0.03
N PHE A 99 -13.51 3.66 -0.76
CA PHE A 99 -14.08 3.97 -2.08
C PHE A 99 -13.13 3.71 -3.24
N VAL A 100 -12.06 2.91 -3.05
CA VAL A 100 -11.20 2.52 -4.17
C VAL A 100 -12.03 1.97 -5.33
N ASN A 101 -11.66 2.38 -6.54
CA ASN A 101 -12.32 1.97 -7.77
C ASN A 101 -11.58 0.77 -8.35
N ALA A 102 -12.20 -0.42 -8.31
CA ALA A 102 -11.61 -1.65 -8.79
C ALA A 102 -11.26 -1.60 -10.29
N ASP A 103 -12.04 -0.90 -11.11
CA ASP A 103 -11.77 -0.76 -12.55
C ASP A 103 -10.52 0.09 -12.81
N LEU A 104 -10.33 1.15 -12.03
CA LEU A 104 -9.10 1.93 -12.07
C LEU A 104 -7.89 1.07 -11.67
N LEU A 105 -8.02 0.28 -10.61
CA LEU A 105 -6.95 -0.61 -10.16
C LEU A 105 -6.60 -1.65 -11.24
N ARG A 106 -7.60 -2.25 -11.89
CA ARG A 106 -7.39 -3.17 -13.03
C ARG A 106 -6.70 -2.48 -14.20
N TYR A 107 -7.10 -1.25 -14.53
CA TYR A 107 -6.45 -0.45 -15.56
C TYR A 107 -4.98 -0.20 -15.23
N MET A 108 -4.68 0.23 -14.01
CA MET A 108 -3.30 0.45 -13.55
C MET A 108 -2.47 -0.84 -13.59
N LEU A 109 -3.04 -1.98 -13.20
CA LEU A 109 -2.38 -3.29 -13.30
C LEU A 109 -2.10 -3.70 -14.74
N ALA A 110 -2.97 -3.35 -15.69
CA ALA A 110 -2.73 -3.64 -17.11
C ALA A 110 -1.52 -2.86 -17.65
N LEU A 111 -1.23 -1.66 -17.11
CA LEU A 111 -0.07 -0.86 -17.50
C LEU A 111 1.27 -1.50 -17.10
N THR A 112 1.29 -2.44 -16.15
CA THR A 112 2.53 -3.14 -15.76
C THR A 112 2.88 -4.32 -16.66
N GLY A 113 2.05 -4.62 -17.66
CA GLY A 113 2.17 -5.82 -18.51
C GLY A 113 3.45 -5.91 -19.34
N SER A 114 4.15 -4.80 -19.59
CA SER A 114 5.44 -4.81 -20.31
C SER A 114 6.62 -5.20 -19.42
N GLY A 115 6.48 -5.17 -18.08
CA GLY A 115 7.57 -5.44 -17.14
C GLY A 115 8.63 -4.35 -17.02
N GLU A 116 8.50 -3.25 -17.76
CA GLU A 116 9.46 -2.13 -17.80
C GLU A 116 9.06 -0.97 -16.88
N VAL A 117 7.99 -1.14 -16.10
CA VAL A 117 7.43 -0.07 -15.27
C VAL A 117 7.78 -0.31 -13.81
N ASP A 118 8.48 0.65 -13.21
CA ASP A 118 8.83 0.61 -11.79
C ASP A 118 7.68 1.05 -10.88
N VAL A 119 6.92 2.07 -11.29
CA VAL A 119 5.81 2.61 -10.50
C VAL A 119 4.67 3.05 -11.41
N VAL A 120 3.45 2.63 -11.09
CA VAL A 120 2.21 3.19 -11.65
C VAL A 120 1.49 3.94 -10.54
N VAL A 121 1.36 5.26 -10.69
CA VAL A 121 0.75 6.15 -9.69
C VAL A 121 -0.26 7.08 -10.37
N PRO A 122 -1.54 7.10 -9.93
CA PRO A 122 -2.51 8.05 -10.41
C PRO A 122 -2.24 9.42 -9.80
N ARG A 123 -2.64 10.47 -10.52
CA ARG A 123 -2.55 11.86 -10.08
C ARG A 123 -3.94 12.46 -9.97
N VAL A 124 -4.17 13.23 -8.92
CA VAL A 124 -5.38 14.04 -8.72
C VAL A 124 -4.89 15.47 -8.54
N ASP A 125 -5.34 16.39 -9.38
CA ASP A 125 -4.89 17.79 -9.40
C ASP A 125 -3.34 17.92 -9.40
N ASP A 126 -2.68 17.12 -10.25
CA ASP A 126 -1.22 16.97 -10.34
C ASP A 126 -0.51 16.37 -9.12
N TYR A 127 -1.24 16.02 -8.05
CA TYR A 127 -0.67 15.35 -6.89
C TYR A 127 -0.70 13.82 -7.04
N PRO A 128 0.47 13.15 -7.07
CA PRO A 128 0.54 11.70 -7.11
C PRO A 128 0.03 11.05 -5.82
N GLN A 129 -0.78 10.00 -5.98
CA GLN A 129 -1.38 9.25 -4.88
C GLN A 129 -0.51 8.04 -4.52
N GLY A 130 0.57 8.27 -3.78
CA GLY A 130 1.58 7.22 -3.49
C GLY A 130 1.09 6.04 -2.65
N LEU A 131 -0.03 6.18 -1.93
CA LEU A 131 -0.72 5.07 -1.24
C LEU A 131 -1.98 4.61 -1.99
N HIS A 132 -2.02 4.87 -3.30
CA HIS A 132 -2.94 4.29 -4.27
C HIS A 132 -2.11 3.98 -5.53
N ALA A 133 -1.07 3.16 -5.40
CA ALA A 133 -0.06 3.00 -6.43
C ALA A 133 0.45 1.57 -6.52
N ILE A 134 0.93 1.20 -7.69
CA ILE A 134 1.58 -0.10 -7.93
C ILE A 134 3.08 0.14 -7.98
N TYR A 135 3.81 -0.67 -7.24
CA TYR A 135 5.27 -0.62 -7.15
C TYR A 135 5.86 -1.95 -7.63
N GLY A 136 6.78 -1.89 -8.57
CA GLY A 136 7.60 -3.02 -8.98
C GLY A 136 8.75 -3.26 -7.99
N LYS A 137 9.24 -4.50 -7.91
CA LYS A 137 10.37 -4.84 -7.02
C LYS A 137 11.64 -4.04 -7.30
N GLU A 138 11.86 -3.67 -8.55
CA GLU A 138 13.07 -2.96 -9.00
C GLU A 138 13.19 -1.53 -8.39
N CYS A 139 12.11 -0.95 -7.87
CA CYS A 139 12.18 0.35 -7.19
C CYS A 139 12.68 0.27 -5.73
N LEU A 140 12.88 -0.93 -5.18
CA LEU A 140 13.35 -1.12 -3.80
C LEU A 140 14.66 -0.38 -3.48
N PRO A 141 15.72 -0.46 -4.32
CA PRO A 141 16.97 0.26 -4.05
C PRO A 141 16.80 1.78 -4.02
N ALA A 142 15.98 2.34 -4.92
CA ALA A 142 15.70 3.78 -4.95
C ALA A 142 14.96 4.23 -3.70
N ILE A 143 13.95 3.46 -3.25
CA ILE A 143 13.27 3.71 -1.98
C ILE A 143 14.26 3.60 -0.81
N ARG A 144 15.08 2.55 -0.78
CA ARG A 144 16.05 2.29 0.29
C ARG A 144 17.03 3.45 0.47
N ALA A 145 17.61 3.95 -0.62
CA ALA A 145 18.54 5.08 -0.60
C ALA A 145 17.91 6.35 0.00
N ARG A 146 16.60 6.54 -0.15
CA ARG A 146 15.89 7.65 0.49
C ARG A 146 15.66 7.41 1.97
N LEU A 147 15.29 6.20 2.35
CA LEU A 147 15.07 5.80 3.75
C LEU A 147 16.34 5.92 4.60
N ASP A 148 17.48 5.50 4.06
CA ASP A 148 18.79 5.62 4.72
C ASP A 148 19.20 7.10 4.87
N ALA A 149 18.79 7.96 3.94
CA ALA A 149 19.03 9.40 3.99
C ALA A 149 17.94 10.20 4.74
N ASP A 150 16.99 9.53 5.40
CA ASP A 150 15.83 10.14 6.07
C ASP A 150 14.96 11.07 5.20
N ARG A 151 14.95 10.82 3.89
CA ARG A 151 14.14 11.57 2.91
C ARG A 151 12.80 10.87 2.69
N LEU A 152 11.90 10.97 3.66
CA LEU A 152 10.68 10.15 3.79
C LEU A 152 9.50 10.51 2.87
N LYS A 153 9.64 11.51 2.00
CA LYS A 153 8.56 11.90 1.07
C LYS A 153 8.39 10.80 0.02
N VAL A 154 7.22 10.14 0.02
CA VAL A 154 6.92 8.99 -0.88
C VAL A 154 7.25 9.29 -2.34
N ILE A 155 6.89 10.47 -2.81
CA ILE A 155 7.02 10.85 -4.22
C ILE A 155 8.45 11.23 -4.63
N GLY A 156 9.37 11.29 -3.66
CA GLY A 156 10.71 11.82 -3.85
C GLY A 156 11.67 10.89 -4.61
N PHE A 157 11.23 9.70 -5.03
CA PHE A 157 12.05 8.75 -5.78
C PHE A 157 11.60 8.49 -7.22
N TYR A 158 10.48 9.08 -7.66
CA TYR A 158 9.93 8.75 -8.99
C TYR A 158 10.79 9.21 -10.17
N ASP A 159 11.73 10.13 -9.94
CA ASP A 159 12.66 10.64 -10.97
C ASP A 159 14.05 9.98 -10.91
N GLN A 160 14.23 8.91 -10.13
CA GLN A 160 15.52 8.24 -9.91
C GLN A 160 15.65 6.95 -10.73
#